data_AF-A0AA51P6Q2-F1
#
_entry.id   AF-A0AA51P6Q2-F1
#
_cell.length_a   1.000
_cell.length_b   1.000
_cell.length_c   1.000
_cell.angle_alpha   90.00
_cell.angle_beta   90.00
_cell.angle_gamma   90.00
#
_symmetry.space_group_name_H-M   'P 1'
#
loop_
_entity.id
_entity.type
_entity.pdbx_description
1 polymer ?
#
loop_
_entity_poly.entity_id
_entity_poly.type
_entity_poly.pdbx_seq_one_letter_code
_entity_poly.pdbx_strand_id
1 'polypeptide(L)' 'RFAAYFQQGDMESNGKYVTRSGAQADYPTGPIVWGEPGTNGQHAFYQLIHQGT' A
#
# COMPACT_ATOMS: atom_id res chain seq x y z
N ARG A 1 2.74 9.01 -12.32
CA ARG A 1 3.40 9.34 -11.02
C ARG A 1 2.42 9.46 -9.84
N PHE A 2 1.13 9.23 -10.03
CA PHE A 2 0.12 9.28 -8.97
C PHE A 2 0.35 8.21 -7.88
N ALA A 3 0.52 6.94 -8.27
CA ALA A 3 0.74 5.83 -7.33
C ALA A 3 2.01 6.04 -6.47
N ALA A 4 3.12 6.48 -7.07
CA ALA A 4 4.37 6.76 -6.35
C ALA A 4 4.24 7.89 -5.31
N TYR A 5 3.44 8.92 -5.60
CA TYR A 5 3.18 10.01 -4.65
C TYR A 5 2.42 9.49 -3.41
N PHE A 6 1.38 8.68 -3.62
CA PHE A 6 0.63 8.06 -2.52
C PHE A 6 1.41 6.96 -1.81
N GLN A 7 2.34 6.29 -2.50
CA GLN A 7 3.22 5.31 -1.88
C GLN A 7 4.03 5.94 -0.76
N GLN A 8 4.68 7.09 -1.01
CA GLN A 8 5.35 7.82 0.06
C GLN A 8 4.32 8.38 1.05
N GLY A 9 3.32 9.11 0.58
CA GLY A 9 2.39 9.85 1.43
C GLY A 9 1.62 8.97 2.43
N ASP A 10 1.14 7.81 2.01
CA ASP A 10 0.40 6.90 2.90
C ASP A 10 1.35 6.10 3.78
N MET A 11 2.32 5.39 3.17
CA MET A 11 3.15 4.44 3.91
C MET A 11 4.09 5.14 4.91
N GLU A 12 4.63 6.31 4.60
CA GLU A 12 5.46 7.09 5.55
C GLU A 12 4.62 7.70 6.68
N SER A 13 3.36 8.07 6.39
CA SER A 13 2.47 8.65 7.40
C SER A 13 1.90 7.59 8.34
N ASN A 14 1.37 6.51 7.78
CA ASN A 14 0.53 5.53 8.46
C ASN A 14 1.23 4.19 8.74
N GLY A 15 2.41 3.94 8.16
CA GLY A 15 3.28 2.80 8.47
C GLY A 15 3.95 2.93 9.84
N LYS A 16 3.13 3.08 10.89
CA LYS A 16 3.55 3.30 12.28
C LYS A 16 3.06 2.14 13.13
N TYR A 17 3.72 1.92 14.26
CA TYR A 17 3.40 0.81 15.17
C TYR A 17 3.10 1.27 16.60
N VAL A 18 3.15 2.57 16.87
CA VAL A 18 2.87 3.16 18.20
C VAL A 18 1.65 4.07 18.06
N THR A 19 0.66 3.86 18.92
CA THR A 19 -0.56 4.65 18.99
C THR A 19 -0.29 6.02 19.63
N ARG A 20 -1.26 6.93 19.56
CA ARG A 20 -1.13 8.28 20.14
C ARG A 20 -0.99 8.27 21.67
N SER A 21 -1.39 7.20 22.35
CA SER A 21 -1.20 7.03 23.80
C SER A 21 0.16 6.43 24.16
N GLY A 22 1.03 6.15 23.18
CA GLY A 22 2.36 5.60 23.40
C GLY A 22 2.41 4.08 23.52
N ALA A 23 1.27 3.38 23.49
CA ALA A 23 1.22 1.92 23.44
C ALA A 23 1.46 1.41 22.01
N GLN A 24 2.05 0.22 21.90
CA GLN A 24 2.18 -0.48 20.62
C GLN A 24 0.79 -0.84 20.07
N ALA A 25 0.58 -0.64 18.77
CA ALA A 25 -0.64 -1.05 18.09
C ALA A 25 -0.74 -2.58 18.02
N ASP A 26 -1.91 -3.11 18.35
CA ASP A 26 -2.27 -4.54 18.28
C ASP A 26 -3.13 -4.86 17.04
N TYR A 27 -3.20 -3.92 16.10
CA TYR A 27 -3.94 -4.03 14.84
C TYR A 27 -3.06 -3.61 13.65
N PRO A 28 -3.38 -4.07 12.42
CA PRO A 28 -2.68 -3.63 11.21
C PRO A 28 -2.82 -2.11 10.99
N THR A 29 -1.72 -1.43 10.67
CA THR A 29 -1.72 0.02 10.39
C THR A 29 -1.73 0.30 8.88
N GLY A 30 -0.86 1.18 8.37
CA GLY A 30 -0.85 1.59 6.96
C GLY A 30 -0.68 0.41 5.99
N PRO A 31 -1.45 0.35 4.88
CA PRO A 31 -1.34 -0.71 3.88
C PRO A 31 -0.10 -0.54 2.99
N ILE A 32 0.23 -1.58 2.22
CA ILE A 32 1.20 -1.46 1.13
C ILE A 32 0.50 -0.81 -0.08
N VAL A 33 0.99 0.34 -0.53
CA VAL A 33 0.50 1.04 -1.73
C VAL A 33 1.43 0.75 -2.90
N TRP A 34 0.88 0.26 -4.01
CA TRP A 34 1.61 -0.06 -5.23
C TRP A 34 0.68 0.00 -6.45
N GLY A 35 1.25 0.14 -7.65
CA GLY A 35 0.49 0.13 -8.90
C GLY A 35 1.15 0.92 -10.03
N GLU A 36 0.68 0.67 -11.25
CA GLU A 36 1.10 1.31 -12.50
C GLU A 36 -0.15 1.77 -13.27
N PRO A 37 -0.13 2.86 -14.07
CA PRO A 37 -1.27 3.23 -14.90
C PRO A 37 -1.71 2.11 -15.84
N GLY A 38 -3.02 2.00 -16.07
CA GLY A 38 -3.55 1.13 -17.12
C GLY A 38 -3.24 1.68 -18.52
N THR A 39 -2.95 0.85 -19.52
CA THR A 39 -3.05 -0.62 -19.55
C THR A 39 -1.76 -1.37 -19.20
N ASN A 40 -0.66 -0.69 -18.91
CA ASN A 40 0.63 -1.34 -18.58
C ASN A 40 0.51 -2.36 -17.44
N GLY A 41 -0.25 -2.02 -16.39
CA GLY A 41 -0.51 -2.95 -15.28
C GLY A 41 -1.22 -4.25 -15.69
N GLN A 42 -2.08 -4.20 -16.72
CA GLN A 42 -2.81 -5.37 -17.22
C GLN A 42 -1.87 -6.44 -17.74
N HIS A 43 -0.75 -6.03 -18.36
CA HIS A 43 0.24 -6.93 -18.94
C HIS A 43 1.43 -7.22 -18.00
N ALA A 44 1.35 -6.83 -16.72
CA ALA A 44 2.41 -7.05 -15.74
C ALA A 44 1.95 -7.94 -14.57
N PHE A 45 0.89 -7.55 -13.86
CA PHE A 45 0.52 -8.19 -12.58
C PHE A 45 -0.99 -8.46 -12.42
N TYR A 46 -1.83 -8.08 -13.38
CA TYR A 46 -3.28 -8.32 -13.26
C TYR A 46 -3.62 -9.82 -13.25
N GLN A 47 -2.78 -10.68 -13.81
CA GLN A 47 -2.92 -12.14 -13.66
C GLN A 47 -3.00 -12.57 -12.18
N LEU A 48 -2.12 -12.04 -11.33
CA LEU A 48 -2.11 -12.34 -9.90
C LEU A 48 -3.34 -11.74 -9.21
N ILE A 49 -3.79 -10.56 -9.63
CA ILE A 49 -5.02 -9.96 -9.09
C ILE A 49 -6.26 -10.80 -9.43
N HIS A 50 -6.32 -11.39 -10.63
CA HIS A 50 -7.49 -12.15 -11.07
C HIS A 50 -7.51 -13.61 -10.59
N GLN A 51 -6.36 -14.26 -10.45
CA GLN A 51 -6.27 -15.70 -10.20
C GLN A 51 -5.24 -16.07 -9.12
N GLY A 52 -4.73 -15.09 -8.37
CA GLY A 52 -3.88 -15.33 -7.21
C GLY A 52 -4.65 -15.89 -6.01
N THR A 53 -3.94 -16.06 -4.90
CA THR A 53 -4.45 -16.55 -3.62
C THR A 53 -4.60 -15.43 -2.61
#